data_AF-A0A2H0IZ52-F1
#
_entry.id   AF-A0A2H0IZ52-F1
#
_cell.length_a   1.000
_cell.length_b   1.000
_cell.length_c   1.000
_cell.angle_alpha   90.00
_cell.angle_beta   90.00
_cell.angle_gamma   90.00
#
_symmetry.space_group_name_H-M   'P 1'
#
loop_
_entity.id
_entity.type
_entity.pdbx_description
1 polymer ?
#
loop_
_entity_poly.entity_id
_entity_poly.type
_entity_poly.pdbx_seq_one_letter_code
_entity_poly.pdbx_strand_id
1 'polypeptide(L)'
;MNRRTFTVLTTLLLSASSITWAAPTAPLSTPALKATIASNGKPTLIFFLNPMGAPCQAQKVELDKLVAQPSAKFNLANVSVMDQGARQAFYDYGVRSLPSLVLVDKAGNVNKVFAPGIHSAESITAALSALN
;
A
#
# COMPACT_ATOMS: atom_id res chain seq x y z
N MET A 1 -46.76 50.26 32.43
CA MET A 1 -45.77 49.24 32.84
C MET A 1 -45.15 48.63 31.58
N ASN A 2 -43.91 49.00 31.27
CA ASN A 2 -43.16 48.61 30.07
C ASN A 2 -42.56 47.21 30.24
N ARG A 3 -42.83 46.29 29.31
CA ARG A 3 -42.07 45.05 29.17
C ARG A 3 -41.33 45.07 27.84
N ARG A 4 -40.02 45.30 27.93
CA ARG A 4 -39.07 45.23 26.81
C ARG A 4 -38.59 43.77 26.69
N THR A 5 -38.98 43.10 25.61
CA THR A 5 -38.47 41.77 25.26
C THR A 5 -37.18 41.94 24.47
N PHE A 6 -36.05 41.55 25.07
CA PHE A 6 -34.76 41.44 24.41
C PHE A 6 -34.66 40.05 23.78
N THR A 7 -34.70 39.98 22.44
CA THR A 7 -34.44 38.75 21.68
C THR A 7 -32.93 38.69 21.40
N VAL A 8 -32.21 37.80 22.09
CA VAL A 8 -30.80 37.52 21.81
C VAL A 8 -30.72 36.48 20.70
N LEU A 9 -30.24 36.89 19.53
CA LEU A 9 -30.04 36.02 18.37
C LEU A 9 -28.62 35.45 18.43
N THR A 10 -28.47 34.22 18.91
CA THR A 10 -27.18 33.54 19.03
C THR A 10 -26.88 32.79 17.72
N THR A 11 -25.98 33.32 16.89
CA THR A 11 -25.50 32.68 15.67
C THR A 11 -24.48 31.58 16.00
N LEU A 12 -24.87 30.33 15.83
CA LEU A 12 -24.01 29.16 16.00
C LEU A 12 -23.21 28.91 14.70
N LEU A 13 -21.92 29.26 14.67
CA LEU A 13 -21.02 28.90 13.58
C LEU A 13 -20.60 27.42 13.72
N LEU A 14 -21.15 26.54 12.88
CA LEU A 14 -20.67 25.17 12.72
C LEU A 14 -19.38 25.17 11.89
N SER A 15 -18.23 25.02 12.54
CA SER A 15 -16.96 24.69 11.89
C SER A 15 -16.97 23.19 11.53
N ALA A 16 -17.09 22.90 10.23
CA ALA A 16 -16.94 21.55 9.70
C ALA A 16 -15.44 21.18 9.68
N SER A 17 -14.98 20.43 10.69
CA SER A 17 -13.65 19.83 10.69
C SER A 17 -13.64 18.59 9.79
N SER A 18 -13.04 18.71 8.60
CA SER A 18 -12.78 17.56 7.75
C SER A 18 -11.73 16.67 8.41
N ILE A 19 -12.12 15.47 8.84
CA ILE A 19 -11.17 14.44 9.27
C ILE A 19 -10.50 13.89 8.01
N THR A 20 -9.29 14.36 7.70
CA THR A 20 -8.46 13.77 6.66
C THR A 20 -7.94 12.42 7.15
N TRP A 21 -8.45 11.33 6.57
CA TRP A 21 -7.93 9.99 6.84
C TRP A 21 -6.58 9.85 6.16
N ALA A 22 -5.50 9.87 6.95
CA ALA A 22 -4.15 9.65 6.43
C ALA A 22 -4.01 8.21 5.94
N ALA A 23 -3.37 8.02 4.78
CA ALA A 23 -3.02 6.70 4.28
C ALA A 23 -2.12 5.97 5.31
N PRO A 24 -2.35 4.67 5.58
CA PRO A 24 -1.54 3.96 6.54
C PRO A 24 -0.09 3.83 6.05
N THR A 25 0.87 4.16 6.91
CA THR A 25 2.30 3.99 6.61
C THR A 25 2.65 2.50 6.49
N ALA A 26 3.50 2.16 5.53
CA ALA A 26 3.94 0.79 5.29
C ALA A 26 4.79 0.27 6.47
N PRO A 27 4.43 -0.88 7.07
CA PRO A 27 5.27 -1.50 8.09
C PRO A 27 6.68 -1.79 7.57
N LEU A 28 7.70 -1.33 8.30
CA LEU A 28 9.12 -1.52 7.97
C LEU A 28 9.70 -2.73 8.73
N SER A 29 8.92 -3.80 8.78
CA SER A 29 9.06 -4.94 9.69
C SER A 29 10.35 -5.75 9.54
N THR A 30 11.08 -5.56 8.44
CA THR A 30 12.39 -6.17 8.22
C THR A 30 13.38 -5.14 7.70
N PRO A 31 14.69 -5.30 7.99
CA PRO A 31 15.73 -4.43 7.44
C PRO A 31 15.72 -4.43 5.90
N ALA A 32 15.44 -5.58 5.27
CA ALA A 32 15.35 -5.70 3.83
C ALA A 32 14.19 -4.88 3.25
N LEU A 33 12.98 -4.98 3.85
CA LEU A 33 11.83 -4.17 3.42
C LEU A 33 12.13 -2.68 3.56
N LYS A 34 12.69 -2.29 4.71
CA LYS A 34 13.05 -0.89 4.98
C LYS A 34 14.01 -0.35 3.93
N ALA A 35 15.03 -1.12 3.58
CA ALA A 35 16.01 -0.74 2.57
C ALA A 35 15.37 -0.62 1.18
N THR A 36 14.49 -1.55 0.79
CA THR A 36 13.83 -1.49 -0.53
C THR A 36 12.84 -0.34 -0.65
N ILE A 37 12.02 -0.09 0.39
CA ILE A 37 11.04 1.01 0.39
C ILE A 37 11.75 2.37 0.36
N ALA A 38 12.84 2.52 1.10
CA ALA A 38 13.63 3.76 1.11
C ALA A 38 14.47 3.95 -0.17
N SER A 39 14.49 2.98 -1.09
CA SER A 39 15.42 2.98 -2.21
C SER A 39 14.96 3.90 -3.35
N ASN A 40 15.85 4.82 -3.75
CA ASN A 40 15.78 5.60 -4.99
C ASN A 40 14.50 6.43 -5.20
N GLY A 41 13.71 6.68 -4.15
CA GLY A 41 12.47 7.48 -4.22
C GLY A 41 11.40 6.92 -5.17
N LYS A 42 11.40 5.61 -5.41
CA LYS A 42 10.44 4.93 -6.30
C LYS A 42 9.33 4.26 -5.47
N PRO A 43 8.10 4.13 -6.01
CA PRO A 43 7.11 3.24 -5.43
C PRO A 43 7.65 1.81 -5.29
N THR A 44 7.19 1.08 -4.29
CA THR A 44 7.60 -0.30 -4.04
C THR A 44 6.40 -1.22 -4.12
N LEU A 45 6.47 -2.21 -5.01
CA LEU A 45 5.54 -3.32 -5.04
C LEU A 45 6.11 -4.45 -4.17
N ILE A 46 5.41 -4.80 -3.10
CA ILE A 46 5.79 -5.90 -2.20
C ILE A 46 5.03 -7.15 -2.63
N PHE A 47 5.76 -8.22 -2.89
CA PHE A 47 5.22 -9.52 -3.28
C PHE A 47 5.42 -10.54 -2.16
N PHE A 48 4.32 -10.92 -1.50
CA PHE A 48 4.30 -11.98 -0.50
C PHE A 48 4.07 -13.33 -1.19
N LEU A 49 4.99 -14.27 -0.99
CA LEU A 49 5.01 -15.50 -1.79
C LEU A 49 5.45 -16.76 -1.03
N ASN A 50 5.08 -17.89 -1.62
CA ASN A 50 5.78 -19.16 -1.48
C ASN A 50 6.40 -19.51 -2.85
N PRO A 51 7.74 -19.56 -3.00
CA PRO A 51 8.38 -19.80 -4.30
C PRO A 51 8.06 -21.19 -4.89
N MET A 52 7.65 -22.15 -4.06
CA MET A 52 7.24 -23.48 -4.49
C MET A 52 5.75 -23.57 -4.89
N GLY A 53 4.95 -22.54 -4.60
CA GLY A 53 3.53 -22.53 -4.90
C GLY A 53 3.25 -22.17 -6.36
N ALA A 54 2.54 -23.02 -7.09
CA ALA A 54 2.20 -22.77 -8.51
C ALA A 54 1.53 -21.40 -8.76
N PRO A 55 0.57 -20.92 -7.94
CA PRO A 55 0.02 -19.58 -8.10
C PRO A 55 1.04 -18.45 -7.91
N CYS A 56 2.01 -18.62 -7.00
CA CYS A 56 3.08 -17.64 -6.80
C CYS A 56 4.06 -17.62 -7.98
N GLN A 57 4.34 -18.78 -8.58
CA GLN A 57 5.15 -18.87 -9.80
C GLN A 57 4.45 -18.17 -10.98
N ALA A 58 3.15 -18.38 -11.15
CA ALA A 58 2.36 -17.68 -12.16
C ALA A 58 2.34 -16.15 -11.93
N GLN A 59 2.16 -15.70 -10.69
CA GLN A 59 2.27 -14.28 -10.35
C GLN A 59 3.65 -13.71 -10.68
N LYS A 60 4.72 -14.47 -10.41
CA LYS A 60 6.09 -14.06 -10.73
C LYS A 60 6.28 -13.84 -12.24
N VAL A 61 5.67 -14.66 -13.10
CA VAL A 61 5.72 -14.45 -14.56
C VAL A 61 5.15 -13.08 -14.95
N GLU A 62 4.03 -12.66 -14.34
CA GLU A 62 3.47 -11.33 -14.57
C GLU A 62 4.39 -10.20 -14.06
N LEU A 63 5.03 -10.38 -12.91
CA LEU A 63 5.97 -9.40 -12.35
C LEU A 63 7.25 -9.29 -13.20
N ASP A 64 7.77 -10.40 -13.69
CA ASP A 64 8.98 -10.44 -14.53
C ASP A 64 8.76 -9.69 -15.85
N LYS A 65 7.56 -9.76 -16.44
CA LYS A 65 7.18 -8.94 -17.60
C LYS A 65 7.31 -7.43 -17.33
N LEU A 66 7.00 -6.99 -16.11
CA LEU A 66 7.07 -5.58 -15.72
C LEU A 66 8.51 -5.14 -15.42
N VAL A 67 9.26 -5.97 -14.68
CA VAL A 67 10.65 -5.66 -14.32
C VAL A 67 11.55 -5.64 -15.55
N ALA A 68 11.25 -6.45 -16.57
CA ALA A 68 11.98 -6.45 -17.84
C ALA A 68 11.76 -5.18 -18.68
N GLN A 69 10.77 -4.35 -18.37
CA GLN A 69 10.54 -3.11 -19.12
C GLN A 69 11.63 -2.07 -18.77
N PRO A 70 12.32 -1.49 -19.77
CA PRO A 70 13.32 -0.43 -19.53
C PRO A 70 12.75 0.78 -18.79
N SER A 71 11.44 0.99 -18.90
CA SER A 71 10.69 2.05 -18.26
C SER A 71 10.28 1.75 -16.82
N ALA A 72 10.57 0.57 -16.24
CA ALA A 72 10.13 0.20 -14.90
C ALA A 72 10.52 1.25 -13.84
N LYS A 73 9.52 1.95 -13.28
CA LYS A 73 9.69 3.04 -12.32
C LYS A 73 9.40 2.64 -10.87
N PHE A 74 9.44 1.35 -10.55
CA PHE A 74 9.13 0.82 -9.22
C PHE A 74 10.24 -0.12 -8.72
N ASN A 75 10.27 -0.33 -7.41
CA ASN A 75 11.07 -1.37 -6.76
C ASN A 75 10.20 -2.61 -6.53
N LEU A 76 10.76 -3.81 -6.66
CA LEU A 76 10.09 -5.06 -6.30
C LEU A 76 10.72 -5.65 -5.04
N ALA A 77 9.94 -5.76 -3.97
CA ALA A 77 10.35 -6.39 -2.72
C ALA A 77 9.70 -7.77 -2.59
N ASN A 78 10.50 -8.84 -2.54
CA ASN A 78 9.99 -10.19 -2.35
C ASN A 78 10.00 -10.57 -0.86
N VAL A 79 8.87 -11.03 -0.34
CA VAL A 79 8.67 -11.47 1.03
C VAL A 79 8.27 -12.94 1.01
N SER A 80 9.23 -13.82 1.27
CA SER A 80 9.06 -15.26 1.12
C SER A 80 8.72 -15.94 2.44
N VAL A 81 7.79 -16.90 2.43
CA VAL A 81 7.56 -17.78 3.60
C VAL A 81 8.76 -18.69 3.91
N MET A 82 9.68 -18.84 2.95
CA MET A 82 10.92 -19.60 3.15
C MET A 82 11.99 -18.80 3.90
N ASP A 83 11.84 -17.47 4.01
CA ASP A 83 12.72 -16.63 4.82
C ASP A 83 12.13 -16.47 6.22
N GLN A 84 12.79 -17.06 7.21
CA GLN A 84 12.37 -16.98 8.60
C GLN A 84 12.38 -15.55 9.15
N GLY A 85 13.31 -14.70 8.68
CA GLY A 85 13.42 -13.30 9.07
C GLY A 85 12.30 -12.43 8.49
N ALA A 86 11.60 -12.92 7.46
CA ALA A 86 10.51 -12.20 6.82
C ALA A 86 9.14 -12.45 7.44
N ARG A 87 9.03 -13.38 8.40
CA ARG A 87 7.75 -13.80 8.98
C ARG A 87 6.95 -12.65 9.60
N GLN A 88 7.62 -11.71 10.27
CA GLN A 88 6.95 -10.57 10.89
C GLN A 88 6.20 -9.70 9.88
N ALA A 89 6.75 -9.55 8.67
CA ALA A 89 6.11 -8.75 7.62
C ALA A 89 4.73 -9.33 7.21
N PHE A 90 4.54 -10.66 7.22
CA PHE A 90 3.23 -11.25 6.92
C PHE A 90 2.18 -10.83 7.96
N TYR A 91 2.54 -10.77 9.24
CA TYR A 91 1.64 -10.36 10.30
C TYR A 91 1.32 -8.88 10.25
N ASP A 92 2.33 -8.03 10.08
CA ASP A 92 2.17 -6.58 10.11
C ASP A 92 1.38 -6.05 8.91
N TYR A 93 1.52 -6.69 7.74
CA TYR A 93 0.71 -6.38 6.55
C TYR A 93 -0.63 -7.14 6.53
N GLY A 94 -0.92 -7.98 7.52
CA GLY A 94 -2.17 -8.75 7.59
C GLY A 94 -2.33 -9.79 6.47
N VAL A 95 -1.23 -10.28 5.90
CA VAL A 95 -1.25 -11.23 4.78
C VAL A 95 -1.57 -12.64 5.29
N ARG A 96 -2.72 -13.17 4.88
CA ARG A 96 -3.23 -14.51 5.27
C ARG A 96 -3.36 -15.48 4.10
N SER A 97 -3.05 -15.05 2.88
CA SER A 97 -3.20 -15.83 1.66
C SER A 97 -2.13 -15.45 0.65
N LEU A 98 -1.71 -16.41 -0.17
CA LEU A 98 -0.65 -16.22 -1.15
C LEU A 98 -1.14 -16.63 -2.54
N PRO A 99 -0.65 -15.98 -3.61
CA PRO A 99 0.17 -14.76 -3.60
C PRO A 99 -0.61 -13.53 -3.10
N SER A 100 0.09 -12.54 -2.55
CA SER A 100 -0.47 -11.23 -2.21
C SER A 100 0.48 -10.11 -2.64
N LEU A 101 -0.10 -9.00 -3.11
CA LEU A 101 0.64 -7.80 -3.52
C LEU A 101 0.21 -6.60 -2.68
N VAL A 102 1.18 -5.78 -2.28
CA VAL A 102 0.96 -4.49 -1.63
C VAL A 102 1.79 -3.43 -2.34
N LEU A 103 1.15 -2.33 -2.74
CA LEU A 103 1.80 -1.20 -3.36
C LEU A 103 2.02 -0.09 -2.32
N VAL A 104 3.28 0.28 -2.17
CA VAL A 104 3.75 1.37 -1.31
C VAL A 104 4.20 2.53 -2.20
N ASP A 105 3.75 3.75 -1.88
CA ASP A 105 4.11 4.95 -2.62
C ASP A 105 5.54 5.44 -2.28
N LYS A 106 5.96 6.53 -2.92
CA LYS A 106 7.29 7.13 -2.72
C LYS A 106 7.49 7.75 -1.33
N ALA A 107 6.40 8.04 -0.62
CA ALA A 107 6.41 8.56 0.75
C ALA A 107 6.40 7.44 1.80
N GLY A 108 6.34 6.18 1.37
CA GLY A 108 6.30 5.02 2.26
C GLY A 108 4.91 4.70 2.79
N ASN A 109 3.84 5.19 2.18
CA ASN A 109 2.47 4.83 2.57
C ASN A 109 1.93 3.69 1.73
N VAL A 110 1.12 2.83 2.33
CA VAL A 110 0.38 1.80 1.61
C VAL A 110 -0.70 2.48 0.77
N ASN A 111 -0.50 2.48 -0.53
CA ASN A 111 -1.46 3.03 -1.48
C ASN A 111 -2.53 2.02 -1.89
N LYS A 112 -2.14 0.75 -2.08
CA LYS A 112 -3.06 -0.32 -2.49
C LYS A 112 -2.68 -1.67 -1.92
N VAL A 113 -3.68 -2.37 -1.40
CA VAL A 113 -3.60 -3.81 -1.11
C VAL A 113 -4.42 -4.52 -2.18
N PHE A 114 -3.80 -5.44 -2.91
CA PHE A 114 -4.51 -6.21 -3.91
C PHE A 114 -5.26 -7.36 -3.24
N ALA A 115 -6.39 -7.77 -3.82
CA ALA A 115 -7.04 -9.01 -3.40
C ALA A 115 -6.07 -10.19 -3.55
N PRO A 116 -6.10 -11.23 -2.69
CA PRO A 116 -5.25 -12.39 -2.85
C PRO A 116 -5.44 -13.07 -4.21
N GLY A 117 -4.36 -13.59 -4.80
CA GLY A 117 -4.38 -14.24 -6.11
C GLY A 117 -3.51 -13.55 -7.16
N ILE A 118 -3.63 -14.02 -8.40
CA ILE A 118 -2.81 -13.57 -9.52
C ILE A 118 -3.37 -12.30 -10.13
N HIS A 119 -2.52 -11.29 -10.31
CA HIS A 119 -2.80 -10.02 -10.99
C HIS A 119 -1.96 -9.90 -12.25
N SER A 120 -2.59 -9.49 -13.35
CA SER A 120 -1.92 -9.27 -14.62
C SER A 120 -0.95 -8.10 -14.57
N ALA A 121 0.06 -8.13 -15.45
CA ALA A 121 0.97 -7.00 -15.65
C ALA A 121 0.22 -5.68 -15.93
N GLU A 122 -0.89 -5.73 -16.68
CA GLU A 122 -1.72 -4.56 -16.99
C GLU A 122 -2.39 -3.96 -15.75
N SER A 123 -3.02 -4.80 -14.90
CA SER A 123 -3.66 -4.38 -13.65
C SER A 123 -2.65 -3.72 -12.70
N ILE A 124 -1.45 -4.29 -12.59
CA ILE A 124 -0.39 -3.76 -11.75
C ILE A 124 0.15 -2.44 -12.32
N THR A 125 0.32 -2.36 -13.65
CA THR A 125 0.74 -1.12 -14.33
C THR A 125 -0.27 0.01 -14.08
N ALA A 126 -1.57 -0.27 -14.21
CA ALA A 126 -2.62 0.72 -13.96
C ALA A 126 -2.54 1.27 -12.52
N ALA A 127 -2.31 0.40 -11.53
CA ALA A 127 -2.13 0.82 -10.14
C ALA A 127 -0.86 1.67 -9.94
N LEU A 128 0.25 1.30 -10.59
CA LEU A 128 1.50 2.05 -10.53
C LEU A 128 1.38 3.44 -11.20
N SER A 129 0.67 3.52 -12.31
CA SER A 129 0.45 4.78 -13.03
C SER A 129 -0.40 5.77 -12.24
N ALA A 130 -1.31 5.30 -11.38
CA ALA A 130 -2.13 6.14 -10.51
C ALA A 130 -1.35 6.85 -9.38
N LEU A 131 -0.06 6.53 -9.19
CA LEU A 131 0.81 7.17 -8.20
C LEU A 131 1.55 8.42 -8.73
N ASN A 132 1.42 8.73 -10.02
CA ASN A 132 2.13 9.85 -10.66
C ASN A 132 1.20 11.02 -10.93
#